data_AF-A0A3D8Z0M3-F1
#
_entry.id   AF-A0A3D8Z0M3-F1
#
_cell.length_a   1.000
_cell.length_b   1.000
_cell.length_c   1.000
_cell.angle_alpha   90.00
_cell.angle_beta   90.00
_cell.angle_gamma   90.00
#
_symmetry.space_group_name_H-M   'P 1'
#
loop_
_entity.id
_entity.type
_entity.pdbx_description
1 polymer ?
#
loop_
_entity_poly.entity_id
_entity_poly.type
_entity_poly.pdbx_seq_one_letter_code
_entity_poly.pdbx_strand_id
1 'polypeptide(L)'
;MYTGPDGGAYTGPGGGLYTGPGGGLYTGPGGGLYPGPGGGLYTGPGGGLYTGPGGGMYTGPDSKPYQAIHPPWPIFVLELRKRKLVKQAEIIEKTLNSIGWKL
;
A
#
# COMPACT_ATOMS: atom_id res chain seq x y z
N MET A 1 9.08 -12.46 -6.24
CA MET A 1 7.86 -12.84 -5.50
C MET A 1 8.21 -13.97 -4.54
N TYR A 2 7.78 -13.90 -3.28
CA TYR A 2 8.06 -14.93 -2.28
C TYR A 2 7.06 -16.08 -2.39
N THR A 3 7.56 -17.31 -2.50
CA THR A 3 6.77 -18.55 -2.69
C THR A 3 6.67 -19.39 -1.42
N GLY A 4 7.22 -18.93 -0.29
CA GLY A 4 7.05 -19.58 1.01
C GLY A 4 5.70 -19.26 1.65
N PRO A 5 5.36 -19.90 2.79
CA PRO A 5 4.16 -19.60 3.58
C PRO A 5 3.98 -18.09 3.79
N ASP A 6 2.73 -17.60 3.75
CA ASP A 6 2.34 -16.17 3.78
C ASP A 6 2.77 -15.34 2.55
N GLY A 7 3.43 -15.96 1.57
CA GLY A 7 3.80 -15.33 0.32
C GLY A 7 2.62 -15.12 -0.63
N GLY A 8 2.62 -13.99 -1.35
CA GLY A 8 1.63 -13.71 -2.39
C GLY A 8 1.65 -14.72 -3.54
N ALA A 9 2.75 -15.45 -3.75
CA ALA A 9 2.87 -16.52 -4.73
C ALA A 9 2.74 -17.94 -4.12
N TYR A 10 2.38 -18.06 -2.84
CA TYR A 10 2.19 -19.35 -2.18
C TYR A 10 0.87 -19.97 -2.60
N THR A 11 0.91 -21.25 -2.96
CA THR A 11 -0.26 -22.03 -3.43
C THR A 11 -0.83 -22.94 -2.35
N GLY A 12 -0.24 -23.01 -1.16
CA GLY A 12 -0.77 -23.75 -0.02
C GLY A 12 -1.77 -22.94 0.81
N PRO A 13 -2.44 -23.55 1.80
CA PRO A 13 -3.41 -22.87 2.67
C PRO A 13 -2.91 -21.55 3.24
N GLY A 14 -3.74 -20.50 3.20
CA GLY A 14 -3.39 -19.14 3.60
C GLY A 14 -2.53 -18.37 2.58
N GLY A 15 -2.13 -19.02 1.49
CA GLY A 15 -1.34 -18.39 0.41
C GLY A 15 -2.16 -17.50 -0.52
N GLY A 16 -1.48 -16.51 -1.12
CA GLY A 16 -2.10 -15.59 -2.07
C GLY A 16 -2.64 -16.24 -3.35
N LEU A 17 -2.04 -17.35 -3.78
CA LEU A 17 -2.48 -18.13 -4.96
C LEU A 17 -3.34 -19.35 -4.59
N TYR A 18 -3.67 -19.54 -3.31
CA TYR A 18 -4.50 -20.66 -2.90
C TYR A 18 -5.96 -20.41 -3.28
N THR A 19 -6.58 -21.43 -3.88
CA THR A 19 -7.97 -21.40 -4.36
C THR A 19 -8.95 -22.08 -3.40
N GLY A 20 -8.47 -22.65 -2.28
CA GLY A 20 -9.33 -23.22 -1.23
C GLY A 20 -9.70 -22.19 -0.15
N PRO A 21 -10.56 -22.56 0.81
CA PRO A 21 -11.00 -21.68 1.89
C PRO A 21 -9.84 -20.95 2.60
N GLY A 22 -9.99 -19.64 2.82
CA GLY A 22 -8.96 -18.78 3.40
C GLY A 22 -7.81 -18.43 2.45
N GLY A 23 -7.87 -18.84 1.19
CA GLY A 23 -6.90 -18.48 0.16
C GLY A 23 -7.20 -17.15 -0.54
N GLY A 24 -6.16 -16.52 -1.08
CA GLY A 24 -6.27 -15.25 -1.80
C GLY A 24 -7.08 -15.33 -3.09
N LEU A 25 -7.05 -16.47 -3.79
CA LEU A 25 -7.82 -16.71 -5.02
C LEU A 25 -9.18 -17.39 -4.77
N TYR A 26 -9.54 -17.64 -3.52
CA TYR A 26 -10.82 -18.27 -3.21
C TYR A 26 -11.98 -17.30 -3.48
N THR A 27 -12.99 -17.79 -4.18
CA THR A 27 -14.20 -17.04 -4.56
C THR A 27 -15.41 -17.36 -3.70
N GLY A 28 -15.28 -18.19 -2.66
CA GLY A 28 -16.33 -18.43 -1.68
C GLY A 28 -16.22 -17.53 -0.44
N PRO A 29 -17.18 -17.58 0.49
CA PRO A 29 -17.20 -16.75 1.70
C PRO A 29 -15.85 -16.75 2.45
N GLY A 30 -15.37 -15.57 2.83
CA GLY A 30 -14.07 -15.39 3.50
C GLY A 30 -12.85 -15.46 2.56
N GLY A 31 -13.06 -15.66 1.25
CA GLY A 31 -12.00 -15.66 0.24
C GLY A 31 -11.60 -14.26 -0.25
N GLY A 32 -10.35 -14.14 -0.71
CA GLY A 32 -9.82 -12.88 -1.24
C GLY A 32 -10.54 -12.38 -2.49
N LEU A 33 -11.03 -13.28 -3.35
CA LEU A 33 -11.79 -12.95 -4.55
C LEU A 33 -13.32 -13.00 -4.36
N TYR A 34 -13.81 -13.18 -3.13
CA TYR A 34 -15.25 -13.20 -2.88
C TYR A 34 -15.83 -11.78 -2.93
N PRO A 35 -16.88 -11.52 -3.72
CA PRO A 35 -17.49 -10.20 -3.81
C PRO A 35 -18.62 -9.97 -2.80
N GLY A 36 -18.95 -10.95 -1.95
CA GLY A 36 -19.98 -10.83 -0.91
C GLY A 36 -19.42 -10.43 0.46
N PRO A 37 -20.29 -10.18 1.46
CA PRO A 37 -19.86 -9.80 2.81
C PRO A 37 -18.76 -10.70 3.38
N GLY A 38 -17.72 -10.10 3.96
CA GLY A 38 -16.55 -10.81 4.47
C GLY A 38 -15.54 -11.25 3.40
N GLY A 39 -15.75 -10.88 2.14
CA GLY A 39 -14.82 -11.12 1.03
C GLY A 39 -13.91 -9.93 0.71
N GLY A 40 -12.76 -10.22 0.12
CA GLY A 40 -11.77 -9.19 -0.26
C GLY A 40 -12.25 -8.24 -1.36
N LEU A 41 -13.10 -8.70 -2.28
CA LEU A 41 -13.66 -7.88 -3.37
C LEU A 41 -14.97 -7.17 -3.00
N TYR A 42 -15.44 -7.33 -1.76
CA TYR A 42 -16.68 -6.69 -1.33
C TYR A 42 -16.51 -5.18 -1.23
N THR A 43 -17.46 -4.44 -1.81
CA THR A 43 -17.48 -2.97 -1.85
C THR A 43 -18.42 -2.35 -0.82
N GLY A 44 -19.10 -3.16 0.01
CA GLY A 44 -19.91 -2.68 1.13
C GLY A 44 -19.12 -2.56 2.43
N PRO A 45 -19.73 -2.00 3.51
CA PRO A 45 -19.07 -1.86 4.81
C PRO A 45 -18.40 -3.15 5.30
N GLY A 46 -17.14 -3.03 5.76
CA GLY A 46 -16.32 -4.17 6.19
C GLY A 46 -15.67 -4.98 5.06
N GLY A 47 -15.87 -4.59 3.80
CA GLY A 47 -15.21 -5.19 2.63
C GLY A 47 -13.83 -4.61 2.33
N GLY A 48 -12.98 -5.40 1.65
CA GLY A 48 -11.62 -4.99 1.28
C GLY A 48 -11.59 -3.83 0.27
N LEU A 49 -12.57 -3.75 -0.64
CA LEU A 49 -12.68 -2.67 -1.63
C LEU A 49 -13.58 -1.52 -1.16
N TYR A 50 -14.07 -1.56 0.08
CA TYR A 50 -14.89 -0.49 0.59
C TYR A 50 -14.08 0.80 0.74
N THR A 51 -14.64 1.91 0.24
CA THR A 51 -14.03 3.24 0.24
C THR A 51 -14.59 4.14 1.35
N GLY A 52 -15.49 3.65 2.20
CA GLY A 52 -15.93 4.34 3.40
C GLY A 52 -15.08 4.01 4.62
N PRO A 53 -15.33 4.68 5.77
CA PRO A 53 -14.57 4.47 7.00
C PRO A 53 -14.49 2.98 7.38
N GLY A 54 -13.28 2.50 7.71
CA GLY A 54 -13.03 1.09 8.05
C GLY A 54 -12.87 0.15 6.86
N GLY A 55 -12.96 0.64 5.62
CA GLY A 55 -12.69 -0.13 4.40
C GLY A 55 -11.22 -0.13 3.99
N GLY A 56 -10.79 -1.17 3.28
CA GLY A 56 -9.39 -1.33 2.85
C GLY A 56 -8.92 -0.33 1.78
N MET A 57 -9.85 0.37 1.12
CA MET A 57 -9.57 1.43 0.15
C MET A 57 -9.98 2.83 0.65
N TYR A 58 -10.16 2.99 1.96
CA TYR A 58 -10.49 4.29 2.55
C TYR A 58 -9.30 5.25 2.44
N THR A 59 -9.51 6.41 1.81
CA THR A 59 -8.51 7.48 1.64
C THR A 59 -8.78 8.71 2.50
N GLY A 60 -9.81 8.64 3.37
CA GLY A 60 -10.16 9.72 4.28
C GLY A 60 -9.24 9.80 5.50
N PRO A 61 -9.57 10.68 6.46
CA PRO A 61 -8.75 10.92 7.64
C PRO A 61 -8.49 9.64 8.44
N ASP A 62 -7.21 9.35 8.70
CA ASP A 62 -6.77 8.26 9.55
C ASP A 62 -6.31 8.80 10.90
N SER A 63 -6.69 8.11 11.98
CA SER A 63 -6.19 8.38 13.34
C SER A 63 -4.72 8.04 13.51
N LYS A 64 -4.17 7.17 12.65
CA LYS A 64 -2.76 6.73 12.65
C LYS A 64 -2.19 6.70 11.23
N PRO A 65 -2.11 7.86 10.56
CA PRO A 65 -1.62 7.92 9.19
C PRO A 65 -0.18 7.39 9.12
N TYR A 66 0.22 6.89 7.96
CA TYR A 66 1.63 6.59 7.70
C TYR A 66 2.51 7.80 8.02
N GLN A 67 3.47 7.62 8.92
CA GLN A 67 4.46 8.63 9.29
C GLN A 67 5.81 8.24 8.70
N ALA A 68 6.31 9.04 7.76
CA ALA A 68 7.66 8.87 7.26
C ALA A 68 8.68 9.32 8.33
N ILE A 69 9.80 8.61 8.44
CA ILE A 69 10.93 9.02 9.30
C ILE A 69 11.69 10.23 8.74
N HIS A 70 11.40 10.62 7.51
CA HIS A 70 11.92 11.80 6.84
C HIS A 70 10.77 12.77 6.54
N PRO A 71 11.02 14.09 6.51
CA PRO A 71 10.01 15.05 6.12
C PRO A 71 9.58 14.83 4.65
N PRO A 72 8.52 15.50 4.18
CA PRO A 72 8.16 15.50 2.77
C PRO A 72 9.38 15.78 1.89
N TRP A 73 9.52 15.05 0.78
CA TRP A 73 10.70 15.10 -0.08
C TRP A 73 11.15 16.52 -0.46
N PRO A 74 10.25 17.47 -0.81
CA PRO A 74 10.66 18.86 -1.09
C PRO A 74 11.35 19.53 0.11
N ILE A 75 10.77 19.38 1.31
CA ILE A 75 11.34 19.92 2.55
C ILE A 75 12.67 19.23 2.87
N PHE A 76 12.75 17.92 2.62
CA PHE A 76 13.98 17.17 2.81
C PHE A 76 15.13 17.69 1.93
N VAL A 77 14.86 18.03 0.66
CA VAL A 77 15.86 18.65 -0.24
C VAL A 77 16.37 19.97 0.32
N LEU A 78 15.48 20.83 0.85
CA LEU A 78 15.88 22.10 1.48
C LEU A 78 16.79 21.88 2.69
N GLU A 79 16.47 20.91 3.54
CA GLU A 79 17.29 20.56 4.71
C GLU A 79 18.65 19.98 4.32
N LEU A 80 18.73 19.15 3.28
CA LEU A 80 20.00 18.65 2.75
C LEU A 80 20.88 19.78 2.23
N ARG A 81 20.31 20.77 1.52
CA ARG A 81 21.04 21.95 1.05
C ARG A 81 21.60 22.79 2.21
N LYS A 82 20.80 23.04 3.27
CA LYS A 82 21.26 23.73 4.49
C LYS A 82 22.44 23.03 5.16
N ARG A 83 22.45 21.70 5.13
CA ARG A 83 23.51 20.85 5.69
C ARG A 83 24.71 20.66 4.76
N LYS A 84 24.76 21.36 3.61
CA LYS A 84 25.79 21.26 2.57
C LYS A 84 25.89 19.87 1.91
N LEU A 85 24.82 19.08 1.99
CA LEU A 85 24.68 17.79 1.30
C LEU A 85 24.11 17.98 -0.11
N VAL A 86 24.85 18.75 -0.92
CA VAL A 86 24.35 19.27 -2.21
C VAL A 86 24.14 18.15 -3.24
N LYS A 87 25.05 17.17 -3.31
CA LYS A 87 24.93 16.05 -4.26
C LYS A 87 23.66 15.23 -4.03
N GLN A 88 23.33 14.96 -2.76
CA GLN A 88 22.12 14.23 -2.39
C GLN A 88 20.86 15.02 -2.73
N ALA A 89 20.87 16.32 -2.45
CA ALA A 89 19.77 17.22 -2.78
C ALA A 89 19.50 17.24 -4.29
N GLU A 90 20.54 17.35 -5.13
CA GLU A 90 20.42 17.38 -6.59
C GLU A 90 19.84 16.09 -7.17
N ILE A 91 20.26 14.92 -6.66
CA ILE A 91 19.73 13.63 -7.11
C ILE A 91 18.22 13.56 -6.84
N ILE A 92 17.80 13.91 -5.63
CA ILE A 92 16.39 13.86 -5.22
C ILE A 92 15.57 14.88 -6.01
N GLU A 93 16.06 16.12 -6.15
CA GLU A 93 15.41 17.18 -6.91
C GLU A 93 15.22 16.79 -8.38
N LYS A 94 16.21 16.16 -9.00
CA LYS A 94 16.09 15.66 -10.38
C LYS A 94 14.97 14.61 -10.50
N THR A 95 14.86 13.71 -9.53
CA THR A 95 13.78 12.72 -9.49
C THR A 95 12.42 13.38 -9.29
N LEU A 96 12.31 14.35 -8.38
CA LEU A 96 11.06 15.09 -8.16
C LEU A 96 10.61 15.83 -9.43
N ASN A 97 11.54 16.50 -10.11
CA ASN A 97 11.27 17.17 -11.38
C ASN A 97 10.80 16.19 -12.47
N SER A 98 11.34 14.98 -12.53
CA SER A 98 10.92 13.96 -13.52
C SER A 98 9.48 13.47 -13.34
N ILE A 99 8.93 13.58 -12.12
CA ILE A 99 7.54 13.20 -11.81
C ILE A 99 6.61 14.42 -11.76
N GLY A 100 7.06 15.58 -12.24
CA GLY A 100 6.25 16.81 -12.34
C GLY A 100 6.25 17.67 -11.09
N TRP A 101 7.02 17.32 -10.05
CA TRP A 101 7.17 18.15 -8.86
C TRP A 101 8.30 19.16 -9.05
N LYS A 102 7.96 20.46 -9.06
CA LYS A 102 8.92 21.56 -9.12
C LYS A 102 9.11 22.15 -7.72
N LEU A 103 10.36 22.24 -7.29
CA LEU A 103 10.80 22.79 -6.01
C LEU A 103 11.00 24.31 -6.10
#